data_AF-A0A6S6QVV4-F1
#
_entry.id   AF-A0A6S6QVV4-F1
#
_cell.length_a   1.000
_cell.length_b   1.000
_cell.length_c   1.000
_cell.angle_alpha   90.00
_cell.angle_beta   90.00
_cell.angle_gamma   90.00
#
_symmetry.space_group_name_H-M   'P 1'
#
loop_
_entity.id
_entity.type
_entity.pdbx_description
1 polymer ?
#
loop_
_entity_poly.entity_id
_entity_poly.type
_entity_poly.pdbx_seq_one_letter_code
_entity_poly.pdbx_strand_id
1 'polypeptide(L)'
;MRKLFLDVGGNCGQTLEEVLKPSYLFDLIYFFEPVAEPFTEASRRFADERRVEWCPFGLSNRNGSFTVYGSGVGMSVYAGKGGEKTCLTGELVSASAFFRDHISEDDLVVMKLNCEGSECDIMNDLLDSGEIRKVRNVMIDFDVRKIPDKAHEEAELMERMRESGFSRYSLQKKVMKGKTHQLRLRNWLTGLRFADQITTYRRSWSLSALFFGR
;
A
#
# COMPACT_ATOMS: atom_id res chain seq x y z
N MET A 1 21.76 -1.30 -1.83
CA MET A 1 20.36 -0.91 -2.07
C MET A 1 19.50 -2.15 -2.21
N ARG A 2 18.64 -2.43 -1.23
CA ARG A 2 17.59 -3.45 -1.36
C ARG A 2 16.38 -2.84 -2.05
N LYS A 3 15.57 -3.67 -2.71
CA LYS A 3 14.30 -3.29 -3.32
C LYS A 3 13.18 -3.84 -2.46
N LEU A 4 12.47 -2.94 -1.80
CA LEU A 4 11.44 -3.28 -0.83
C LEU A 4 10.06 -3.00 -1.41
N PHE A 5 9.14 -3.94 -1.23
CA PHE A 5 7.72 -3.70 -1.43
C PHE A 5 6.98 -3.75 -0.10
N LEU A 6 6.20 -2.73 0.23
CA LEU A 6 5.35 -2.71 1.43
C LEU A 6 3.90 -2.87 0.97
N ASP A 7 3.27 -3.99 1.31
CA ASP A 7 1.84 -4.24 1.08
C ASP A 7 1.05 -3.93 2.37
N VAL A 8 0.61 -2.69 2.51
CA VAL A 8 -0.18 -2.26 3.69
C VAL A 8 -1.66 -2.47 3.42
N GLY A 9 -2.31 -3.22 4.32
CA GLY A 9 -3.64 -3.77 4.11
C GLY A 9 -3.60 -4.88 3.05
N GLY A 10 -2.85 -5.92 3.37
CA GLY A 10 -2.56 -7.05 2.48
C GLY A 10 -3.74 -8.02 2.30
N ASN A 11 -4.72 -8.02 3.20
CA ASN A 11 -5.91 -8.86 3.17
C ASN A 11 -5.55 -10.34 2.92
N CYS A 12 -6.23 -11.07 2.04
CA CYS A 12 -5.90 -12.46 1.73
C CYS A 12 -4.71 -12.60 0.75
N GLY A 13 -3.88 -11.58 0.54
CA GLY A 13 -2.66 -11.65 -0.27
C GLY A 13 -2.86 -11.46 -1.78
N GLN A 14 -3.91 -10.77 -2.22
CA GLN A 14 -4.17 -10.54 -3.64
C GLN A 14 -3.04 -9.75 -4.32
N THR A 15 -2.40 -8.83 -3.60
CA THR A 15 -1.23 -8.09 -4.13
C THR A 15 -0.04 -9.02 -4.34
N LEU A 16 0.21 -9.95 -3.40
CA LEU A 16 1.31 -10.92 -3.46
C LEU A 16 1.28 -11.76 -4.73
N GLU A 17 0.07 -12.11 -5.22
CA GLU A 17 -0.09 -12.85 -6.49
C GLU A 17 0.55 -12.17 -7.71
N GLU A 18 0.73 -10.85 -7.70
CA GLU A 18 1.46 -10.14 -8.75
C GLU A 18 2.91 -9.89 -8.37
N VAL A 19 3.19 -9.31 -7.20
CA VAL A 19 4.54 -8.83 -6.84
C VAL A 19 5.55 -9.95 -6.57
N LEU A 20 5.08 -11.19 -6.33
CA LEU A 20 5.93 -12.37 -6.20
C LEU A 20 6.32 -12.98 -7.54
N LYS A 21 5.75 -12.53 -8.67
CA LYS A 21 6.13 -13.10 -9.97
C LYS A 21 7.62 -12.90 -10.25
N PRO A 22 8.29 -13.85 -10.93
CA PRO A 22 9.73 -13.75 -11.24
C PRO A 22 10.11 -12.52 -12.06
N SER A 23 9.13 -11.87 -12.70
CA SER A 23 9.32 -10.61 -13.41
C SER A 23 9.55 -9.40 -12.49
N TYR A 24 9.34 -9.51 -11.18
CA TYR A 24 9.64 -8.45 -10.21
C TYR A 24 10.93 -8.74 -9.45
N LEU A 25 11.67 -7.69 -9.15
CA LEU A 25 13.03 -7.73 -8.61
C LEU A 25 13.09 -7.26 -7.15
N PHE A 26 11.98 -7.36 -6.42
CA PHE A 26 11.93 -7.06 -4.99
C PHE A 26 12.73 -8.10 -4.21
N ASP A 27 13.63 -7.61 -3.36
CA ASP A 27 14.50 -8.42 -2.52
C ASP A 27 13.75 -8.85 -1.24
N LEU A 28 12.84 -8.01 -0.73
CA LEU A 28 12.01 -8.26 0.44
C LEU A 28 10.65 -7.57 0.28
N ILE A 29 9.62 -8.22 0.80
CA ILE A 29 8.24 -7.75 0.79
C ILE A 29 7.72 -7.77 2.23
N TYR A 30 7.36 -6.62 2.77
CA TYR A 30 6.67 -6.54 4.05
C TYR A 30 5.16 -6.62 3.80
N PHE A 31 4.51 -7.59 4.42
CA PHE A 31 3.07 -7.82 4.32
C PHE A 31 2.39 -7.46 5.63
N PHE A 32 1.55 -6.42 5.62
CA PHE A 32 0.85 -5.94 6.81
C PHE A 32 -0.64 -6.27 6.72
N GLU A 33 -1.10 -7.14 7.62
CA GLU A 33 -2.50 -7.45 7.81
C GLU A 33 -2.77 -7.72 9.30
N PRO A 34 -3.42 -6.78 10.01
CA PRO A 34 -3.72 -6.95 11.44
C PRO A 34 -4.85 -7.94 11.73
N VAL A 35 -5.71 -8.27 10.75
CA VAL A 35 -6.85 -9.15 10.99
C VAL A 35 -6.42 -10.61 10.81
N ALA A 36 -6.62 -11.42 11.85
CA ALA A 36 -6.09 -12.78 11.95
C ALA A 36 -6.51 -13.71 10.80
N GLU A 37 -7.79 -13.68 10.39
CA GLU A 37 -8.30 -14.57 9.33
C GLU A 37 -7.64 -14.32 7.96
N PRO A 38 -7.69 -13.11 7.37
CA PRO A 38 -7.01 -12.83 6.10
C PRO A 38 -5.49 -13.00 6.19
N PHE A 39 -4.86 -12.62 7.32
CA PHE A 39 -3.43 -12.86 7.54
C PHE A 39 -3.08 -14.36 7.50
N THR A 40 -3.87 -15.19 8.19
CA THR A 40 -3.65 -16.65 8.24
C THR A 40 -3.84 -17.28 6.86
N GLU A 41 -4.87 -16.85 6.11
CA GLU A 41 -5.08 -17.34 4.76
C GLU A 41 -3.93 -16.92 3.82
N ALA A 42 -3.48 -15.67 3.88
CA ALA A 42 -2.34 -15.21 3.07
C ALA A 42 -1.05 -15.98 3.40
N SER A 43 -0.70 -16.08 4.67
CA SER A 43 0.51 -16.79 5.12
C SER A 43 0.50 -18.28 4.78
N ARG A 44 -0.67 -18.94 4.84
CA ARG A 44 -0.83 -20.32 4.37
C ARG A 44 -0.65 -20.46 2.86
N ARG A 45 -1.22 -19.54 2.08
CA ARG A 45 -1.17 -19.57 0.61
C ARG A 45 0.24 -19.34 0.06
N PHE A 46 1.06 -18.57 0.76
CA PHE A 46 2.43 -18.21 0.34
C PHE A 46 3.50 -18.70 1.32
N ALA A 47 3.26 -19.82 2.02
CA ALA A 47 4.12 -20.32 3.10
C ALA A 47 5.58 -20.59 2.66
N ASP A 48 5.79 -20.97 1.40
CA ASP A 48 7.11 -21.28 0.85
C ASP A 48 7.87 -20.04 0.33
N GLU A 49 7.23 -18.86 0.32
CA GLU A 49 7.84 -17.65 -0.21
C GLU A 49 8.77 -16.99 0.81
N ARG A 50 10.07 -17.07 0.53
CA ARG A 50 11.12 -16.55 1.42
C ARG A 50 11.30 -15.04 1.35
N ARG A 51 10.74 -14.37 0.34
CA ARG A 51 10.82 -12.91 0.20
C ARG A 51 9.75 -12.16 1.02
N VAL A 52 8.85 -12.85 1.73
CA VAL A 52 7.78 -12.18 2.49
C VAL A 52 8.12 -12.17 3.98
N GLU A 53 8.18 -10.97 4.55
CA GLU A 53 8.18 -10.74 5.99
C GLU A 53 6.73 -10.49 6.44
N TRP A 54 6.22 -11.36 7.31
CA TRP A 54 4.83 -11.35 7.75
C TRP A 54 4.66 -10.45 8.98
N CYS A 55 3.89 -9.36 8.83
CA CYS A 55 3.62 -8.39 9.88
C CYS A 55 2.14 -8.51 10.32
N PRO A 56 1.81 -9.23 11.41
CA PRO A 56 0.44 -9.43 11.90
C PRO A 56 -0.10 -8.19 12.63
N PHE A 57 0.17 -7.00 12.09
CA PHE A 57 -0.20 -5.70 12.63
C PHE A 57 -0.39 -4.71 11.48
N GLY A 58 -1.18 -3.68 11.73
CA GLY A 58 -1.37 -2.55 10.82
C GLY A 58 -0.35 -1.45 11.07
N LEU A 59 -0.13 -0.59 10.08
CA LEU A 59 0.61 0.66 10.28
C LEU A 59 -0.37 1.79 10.62
N SER A 60 0.07 2.72 11.46
CA SER A 60 -0.71 3.91 11.87
C SER A 60 0.24 5.04 12.29
N ASN A 61 -0.29 6.12 12.88
CA ASN A 61 0.48 7.20 13.51
C ASN A 61 0.81 6.94 15.00
N ARG A 62 0.42 5.78 15.52
CA ARG A 62 0.60 5.39 16.92
C ARG A 62 0.72 3.89 17.06
N ASN A 63 1.26 3.47 18.19
CA ASN A 63 1.19 2.08 18.63
C ASN A 63 -0.12 1.82 19.38
N GLY A 64 -0.60 0.58 19.35
CA GLY A 64 -1.64 0.09 20.24
C GLY A 64 -2.69 -0.76 19.55
N SER A 65 -3.62 -1.29 20.33
CA SER A 65 -4.71 -2.10 19.83
C SER A 65 -5.78 -1.26 19.15
N PHE A 66 -6.45 -1.82 18.13
CA PHE A 66 -7.66 -1.25 17.55
C PHE A 66 -8.77 -2.27 17.49
N THR A 67 -9.99 -1.76 17.36
CA THR A 67 -11.19 -2.55 17.12
C THR A 67 -11.78 -2.15 15.79
N VAL A 68 -12.00 -3.14 14.94
CA VAL A 68 -12.69 -2.98 13.68
C VAL A 68 -14.16 -3.29 13.86
N TYR A 69 -15.00 -2.49 13.22
CA TYR A 69 -16.45 -2.67 13.19
C TYR A 69 -16.88 -2.99 11.75
N GLY A 70 -17.56 -4.13 11.54
CA GLY A 70 -18.18 -4.48 10.26
C GLY A 70 -18.31 -5.99 10.01
N SER A 71 -18.69 -6.36 8.78
CA SER A 71 -18.68 -7.73 8.26
C SER A 71 -18.06 -7.78 6.85
N GLY A 72 -17.14 -8.73 6.60
CA GLY A 72 -16.58 -8.99 5.28
C GLY A 72 -15.65 -7.91 4.71
N VAL A 73 -15.81 -7.57 3.42
CA VAL A 73 -14.90 -6.75 2.57
C VAL A 73 -15.04 -5.23 2.82
N GLY A 74 -15.40 -4.81 4.02
CA GLY A 74 -15.70 -3.41 4.37
C GLY A 74 -15.38 -3.04 5.80
N MET A 75 -14.47 -3.79 6.42
CA MET A 75 -14.01 -3.62 7.79
C MET A 75 -13.35 -2.25 8.00
N SER A 76 -13.84 -1.43 8.94
CA SER A 76 -13.28 -0.10 9.24
C SER A 76 -12.78 -0.02 10.67
N VAL A 77 -11.62 0.61 10.89
CA VAL A 77 -11.07 0.94 12.22
C VAL A 77 -11.98 1.93 12.98
N TYR A 78 -12.88 2.59 12.25
CA TYR A 78 -13.79 3.62 12.77
C TYR A 78 -15.24 3.12 12.79
N ALA A 79 -15.95 3.42 13.87
CA ALA A 79 -17.26 2.84 14.26
C ALA A 79 -18.47 3.17 13.35
N GLY A 80 -18.29 3.86 12.21
CA GLY A 80 -19.37 4.43 11.42
C GLY A 80 -19.93 3.59 10.25
N LYS A 81 -19.45 2.35 10.02
CA LYS A 81 -19.68 1.62 8.73
C LYS A 81 -20.75 0.50 8.73
N GLY A 82 -21.69 0.44 9.69
CA GLY A 82 -22.89 -0.42 9.62
C GLY A 82 -22.92 -1.65 10.55
N GLY A 83 -24.15 -2.13 10.83
CA GLY A 83 -24.53 -3.00 11.95
C GLY A 83 -24.16 -4.50 11.93
N GLU A 84 -24.46 -5.14 13.07
CA GLU A 84 -23.93 -6.39 13.66
C GLU A 84 -22.41 -6.43 13.88
N LYS A 85 -22.05 -6.38 15.17
CA LYS A 85 -20.71 -6.11 15.71
C LYS A 85 -19.82 -7.35 15.67
N THR A 86 -19.23 -7.66 14.52
CA THR A 86 -17.97 -8.44 14.57
C THR A 86 -16.91 -7.48 15.07
N CYS A 87 -16.51 -7.66 16.34
CA CYS A 87 -15.43 -6.94 16.97
C CYS A 87 -14.14 -7.71 16.66
N LEU A 88 -13.43 -7.33 15.61
CA LEU A 88 -12.08 -7.86 15.37
C LEU A 88 -11.08 -6.91 16.03
N THR A 89 -10.19 -7.49 16.82
CA THR A 89 -9.08 -6.76 17.44
C THR A 89 -7.80 -7.06 16.67
N GLY A 90 -6.92 -6.08 16.63
CA GLY A 90 -5.59 -6.20 16.04
C GLY A 90 -4.66 -5.17 16.63
N GLU A 91 -3.39 -5.28 16.26
CA GLU A 91 -2.34 -4.37 16.72
C GLU A 91 -1.98 -3.35 15.64
N LEU A 92 -1.65 -2.13 16.06
CA LEU A 92 -1.09 -1.07 15.24
C LEU A 92 0.32 -0.74 15.70
N VAL A 93 1.18 -0.47 14.73
CA VAL A 93 2.55 0.01 14.91
C VAL A 93 2.68 1.37 14.21
N SER A 94 3.38 2.30 14.84
CA SER A 94 3.72 3.59 14.22
C SER A 94 4.53 3.34 12.94
N ALA A 95 4.07 3.91 11.84
CA ALA A 95 4.72 3.81 10.54
C ALA A 95 6.14 4.38 10.61
N SER A 96 6.33 5.52 11.27
CA SER A 96 7.66 6.12 11.42
C SER A 96 8.60 5.27 12.29
N ALA A 97 8.09 4.61 13.34
CA ALA A 97 8.88 3.66 14.13
C ALA A 97 9.31 2.47 13.28
N PHE A 98 8.38 1.87 12.55
CA PHE A 98 8.69 0.78 11.63
C PHE A 98 9.74 1.18 10.58
N PHE A 99 9.59 2.35 9.96
CA PHE A 99 10.55 2.85 8.96
C PHE A 99 11.94 3.10 9.53
N ARG A 100 12.06 3.59 10.77
CA ARG A 100 13.36 3.77 11.43
C ARG A 100 14.07 2.44 11.67
N ASP A 101 13.33 1.43 12.08
CA ASP A 101 13.91 0.16 12.52
C ASP A 101 14.21 -0.80 11.36
N HIS A 102 13.46 -0.71 10.26
CA HIS A 102 13.48 -1.74 9.19
C HIS A 102 13.97 -1.24 7.82
N ILE A 103 13.98 0.08 7.58
CA ILE A 103 14.21 0.68 6.26
C ILE A 103 15.39 1.63 6.29
N SER A 104 16.38 1.36 5.44
CA SER A 104 17.55 2.22 5.24
C SER A 104 17.25 3.32 4.22
N GLU A 105 17.98 4.44 4.31
CA GLU A 105 17.94 5.52 3.32
C GLU A 105 18.37 5.06 1.92
N ASP A 106 19.18 4.01 1.84
CA ASP A 106 19.68 3.45 0.57
C ASP A 106 18.73 2.41 -0.05
N ASP A 107 17.58 2.13 0.57
CA ASP A 107 16.62 1.17 0.04
C ASP A 107 15.70 1.82 -1.02
N LEU A 108 15.35 1.07 -2.05
CA LEU A 108 14.33 1.46 -3.02
C LEU A 108 12.98 0.92 -2.53
N VAL A 109 12.17 1.82 -1.95
CA VAL A 109 10.89 1.45 -1.33
C VAL A 109 9.70 1.79 -2.23
N VAL A 110 8.90 0.78 -2.59
CA VAL A 110 7.58 0.93 -3.21
C VAL A 110 6.52 0.48 -2.21
N MET A 111 5.53 1.32 -1.95
CA MET A 111 4.50 1.05 -0.94
C MET A 111 3.10 1.10 -1.54
N LYS A 112 2.27 0.12 -1.22
CA LYS A 112 0.83 0.13 -1.46
C LYS A 112 0.13 0.44 -0.14
N LEU A 113 -0.72 1.47 -0.12
CA LEU A 113 -1.61 1.79 1.00
C LEU A 113 -3.08 1.57 0.58
N ASN A 114 -3.71 0.56 1.19
CA ASN A 114 -5.14 0.29 1.09
C ASN A 114 -5.57 -0.49 2.35
N CYS A 115 -5.81 0.24 3.44
CA CYS A 115 -5.93 -0.26 4.82
C CYS A 115 -7.15 0.33 5.56
N GLU A 116 -8.24 0.56 4.83
CA GLU A 116 -9.58 0.84 5.37
C GLU A 116 -9.63 2.09 6.29
N GLY A 117 -8.94 3.15 5.88
CA GLY A 117 -9.07 4.49 6.47
C GLY A 117 -7.88 4.95 7.31
N SER A 118 -6.81 4.15 7.44
CA SER A 118 -5.57 4.58 8.12
C SER A 118 -4.54 5.21 7.17
N GLU A 119 -4.87 5.39 5.88
CA GLU A 119 -3.91 5.90 4.90
C GLU A 119 -3.41 7.31 5.26
N CYS A 120 -4.33 8.18 5.70
CA CYS A 120 -4.01 9.53 6.11
C CYS A 120 -3.13 9.55 7.36
N ASP A 121 -3.44 8.71 8.36
CA ASP A 121 -2.64 8.59 9.58
C ASP A 121 -1.19 8.17 9.28
N ILE A 122 -1.01 7.13 8.46
CA ILE A 122 0.31 6.63 8.05
C ILE A 122 1.10 7.71 7.32
N MET A 123 0.49 8.35 6.32
CA MET A 123 1.18 9.34 5.50
C MET A 123 1.54 10.58 6.31
N ASN A 124 0.68 11.02 7.23
CA ASN A 124 0.98 12.11 8.15
C ASN A 124 2.16 11.78 9.08
N ASP A 125 2.17 10.60 9.72
CA ASP A 125 3.29 10.16 10.58
C ASP A 125 4.63 10.12 9.82
N LEU A 126 4.63 9.62 8.58
CA LEU A 126 5.82 9.60 7.74
C LEU A 126 6.27 11.01 7.30
N LEU A 127 5.33 11.93 7.06
CA LEU A 127 5.63 13.34 6.75
C LEU A 127 6.21 14.06 7.96
N ASP A 128 5.58 13.92 9.13
CA ASP A 128 5.99 14.54 10.40
C ASP A 128 7.40 14.10 10.83
N SER A 129 7.69 12.81 10.72
CA SER A 129 8.98 12.23 11.10
C SER A 129 10.09 12.41 10.07
N GLY A 130 9.74 12.80 8.84
CA GLY A 130 10.67 12.87 7.71
C GLY A 130 11.00 11.51 7.06
N GLU A 131 10.50 10.40 7.63
CA GLU A 131 10.71 9.03 7.11
C GLU A 131 10.13 8.83 5.70
N ILE A 132 9.17 9.66 5.29
CA ILE A 132 8.62 9.70 3.93
C ILE A 132 9.68 9.86 2.84
N ARG A 133 10.87 10.40 3.17
CA ARG A 133 11.98 10.54 2.23
C ARG A 133 12.51 9.18 1.72
N LYS A 134 12.38 8.12 2.53
CA LYS A 134 12.75 6.74 2.17
C LYS A 134 11.80 6.12 1.15
N VAL A 135 10.59 6.68 0.99
CA VAL A 135 9.59 6.18 0.03
C VAL A 135 9.88 6.68 -1.38
N ARG A 136 10.19 5.75 -2.29
CA ARG A 136 10.42 6.05 -3.71
C ARG A 136 9.13 6.22 -4.49
N ASN A 137 8.11 5.43 -4.19
CA ASN A 137 6.74 5.67 -4.62
C ASN A 137 5.73 5.04 -3.66
N VAL A 138 4.61 5.71 -3.43
CA VAL A 138 3.45 5.15 -2.73
C VAL A 138 2.20 5.19 -3.60
N MET A 139 1.49 4.06 -3.74
CA MET A 139 0.11 4.07 -4.23
C MET A 139 -0.84 4.19 -3.06
N ILE A 140 -1.79 5.14 -3.15
CA ILE A 140 -2.74 5.43 -2.08
C ILE A 140 -4.17 5.21 -2.60
N ASP A 141 -4.92 4.36 -1.90
CA ASP A 141 -6.36 4.23 -2.02
C ASP A 141 -7.05 4.82 -0.78
N PHE A 142 -7.66 6.00 -0.95
CA PHE A 142 -8.26 6.74 0.17
C PHE A 142 -9.63 6.18 0.53
N ASP A 143 -9.66 5.31 1.53
CA ASP A 143 -10.91 4.78 2.08
C ASP A 143 -11.61 5.74 3.05
N VAL A 144 -10.90 6.76 3.55
CA VAL A 144 -11.48 7.83 4.39
C VAL A 144 -12.70 8.51 3.74
N ARG A 145 -12.81 8.51 2.40
CA ARG A 145 -14.01 8.99 1.67
C ARG A 145 -15.29 8.24 2.02
N LYS A 146 -15.17 7.00 2.49
CA LYS A 146 -16.29 6.13 2.86
C LYS A 146 -16.73 6.37 4.32
N ILE A 147 -16.02 7.22 5.06
CA ILE A 147 -16.26 7.53 6.46
C ILE A 147 -16.64 9.02 6.54
N PRO A 148 -17.93 9.38 6.78
CA PRO A 148 -18.40 10.76 6.70
C PRO A 148 -17.54 11.76 7.49
N ASP A 149 -17.19 11.41 8.73
CA ASP A 149 -16.42 12.28 9.62
C ASP A 149 -14.93 12.40 9.24
N LYS A 150 -14.44 11.61 8.29
CA LYS A 150 -13.03 11.59 7.85
C LYS A 150 -12.82 11.91 6.38
N ALA A 151 -13.89 12.14 5.63
CA ALA A 151 -13.80 12.43 4.20
C ALA A 151 -12.91 13.65 3.88
N HIS A 152 -12.80 14.60 4.82
CA HIS A 152 -11.95 15.79 4.70
C HIS A 152 -10.45 15.47 4.76
N GLU A 153 -10.05 14.40 5.44
CA GLU A 153 -8.63 14.08 5.69
C GLU A 153 -7.84 13.82 4.41
N GLU A 154 -8.48 13.31 3.35
CA GLU A 154 -7.82 13.18 2.05
C GLU A 154 -7.41 14.56 1.52
N ALA A 155 -8.32 15.55 1.55
CA ALA A 155 -8.04 16.87 1.00
C ALA A 155 -6.91 17.55 1.79
N GLU A 156 -6.92 17.42 3.11
CA GLU A 156 -5.88 17.94 4.00
C GLU A 156 -4.53 17.26 3.73
N LEU A 157 -4.49 15.93 3.63
CA LEU A 157 -3.25 15.23 3.33
C LEU A 157 -2.71 15.61 1.94
N MET A 158 -3.57 15.72 0.94
CA MET A 158 -3.16 16.09 -0.42
C MET A 158 -2.54 17.50 -0.44
N GLU A 159 -3.11 18.44 0.32
CA GLU A 159 -2.54 19.78 0.47
C GLU A 159 -1.20 19.74 1.21
N ARG A 160 -1.12 18.97 2.29
CA ARG A 160 0.11 18.79 3.05
C ARG A 160 1.25 18.19 2.23
N MET A 161 0.97 17.17 1.42
CA MET A 161 1.93 16.57 0.49
C MET A 161 2.41 17.58 -0.56
N ARG A 162 1.52 18.49 -1.01
CA ARG A 162 1.85 19.58 -1.93
C ARG A 162 2.79 20.59 -1.27
N GLU A 163 2.48 21.03 -0.06
CA GLU A 163 3.29 21.98 0.71
C GLU A 163 4.67 21.41 1.09
N SER A 164 4.73 20.11 1.42
CA SER A 164 5.99 19.43 1.71
C SER A 164 6.84 19.13 0.46
N GLY A 165 6.32 19.38 -0.74
CA GLY A 165 6.96 19.04 -2.01
C GLY A 165 6.99 17.52 -2.31
N PHE A 166 6.24 16.70 -1.57
CA PHE A 166 6.21 15.26 -1.78
C PHE A 166 5.30 14.91 -2.97
N SER A 167 5.93 14.62 -4.11
CA SER A 167 5.25 14.28 -5.38
C SER A 167 5.38 12.81 -5.79
N ARG A 168 6.03 11.98 -4.96
CA ARG A 168 6.33 10.57 -5.26
C ARG A 168 5.18 9.64 -4.89
N TYR A 169 3.97 9.93 -5.38
CA TYR A 169 2.79 9.12 -5.11
C TYR A 169 2.02 8.77 -6.38
N SER A 170 1.08 7.83 -6.26
CA SER A 170 0.18 7.38 -7.30
C SER A 170 -1.21 7.17 -6.71
N LEU A 171 -2.20 7.89 -7.22
CA LEU A 171 -3.57 7.70 -6.73
C LEU A 171 -4.16 6.44 -7.35
N GLN A 172 -4.75 5.57 -6.54
CA GLN A 172 -5.37 4.31 -6.96
C GLN A 172 -6.21 4.48 -8.24
N LYS A 173 -7.12 5.46 -8.24
CA LYS A 173 -8.04 5.77 -9.35
C LYS A 173 -7.35 6.06 -10.69
N LYS A 174 -6.08 6.48 -10.66
CA LYS A 174 -5.30 6.83 -11.85
C LYS A 174 -4.47 5.66 -12.37
N VAL A 175 -3.99 4.78 -11.49
CA VAL A 175 -2.96 3.79 -11.83
C VAL A 175 -3.44 2.34 -11.76
N MET A 176 -4.48 2.04 -10.99
CA MET A 176 -5.01 0.68 -10.84
C MET A 176 -5.98 0.33 -11.99
N LYS A 177 -5.45 0.26 -13.22
CA LYS A 177 -6.21 -0.02 -14.45
C LYS A 177 -5.94 -1.43 -14.95
N GLY A 178 -6.99 -2.22 -15.18
CA GLY A 178 -6.88 -3.61 -15.62
C GLY A 178 -8.10 -4.44 -15.22
N LYS A 179 -8.32 -5.56 -15.91
CA LYS A 179 -9.48 -6.44 -15.67
C LYS A 179 -9.37 -7.25 -14.38
N THR A 180 -8.13 -7.52 -13.93
CA THR A 180 -7.86 -8.29 -12.71
C THR A 180 -7.00 -7.46 -11.76
N HIS A 181 -6.98 -7.83 -10.47
CA HIS A 181 -6.15 -7.14 -9.48
C HIS A 181 -4.66 -7.13 -9.87
N GLN A 182 -4.16 -8.26 -10.36
CA GLN A 182 -2.77 -8.41 -10.81
C GLN A 182 -2.45 -7.50 -12.00
N LEU A 183 -3.37 -7.36 -12.97
CA LEU A 183 -3.18 -6.44 -14.09
C LEU A 183 -3.22 -4.97 -13.64
N ARG A 184 -4.06 -4.63 -12.65
CA ARG A 184 -4.08 -3.28 -12.05
C ARG A 184 -2.75 -2.96 -11.36
N LEU A 185 -2.22 -3.88 -10.55
CA LEU A 185 -0.91 -3.74 -9.91
C LEU A 185 0.20 -3.60 -10.96
N ARG A 186 0.18 -4.45 -11.99
CA ARG A 186 1.15 -4.37 -13.09
C ARG A 186 1.13 -3.02 -13.79
N ASN A 187 -0.06 -2.50 -14.11
CA ASN A 187 -0.19 -1.21 -14.78
C ASN A 187 0.42 -0.08 -13.95
N TRP A 188 0.22 -0.09 -12.62
CA TRP A 188 0.88 0.87 -11.74
C TRP A 188 2.40 0.69 -11.73
N LEU A 189 2.90 -0.51 -11.42
CA LEU A 189 4.33 -0.76 -11.22
C LEU A 189 5.16 -0.56 -12.49
N THR A 190 4.66 -1.01 -13.64
CA THR A 190 5.33 -0.81 -14.94
C THR A 190 5.27 0.65 -15.43
N GLY A 191 4.30 1.43 -14.92
CA GLY A 191 4.15 2.86 -15.19
C GLY A 191 5.09 3.76 -14.38
N LEU A 192 5.78 3.23 -13.36
CA LEU A 192 6.73 4.00 -12.56
C LEU A 192 7.93 4.42 -13.41
N ARG A 193 8.47 5.62 -13.14
CA ARG A 193 9.62 6.17 -13.89
C ARG A 193 10.88 5.32 -13.78
N PHE A 194 10.98 4.52 -12.72
CA PHE A 194 12.09 3.62 -12.39
C PHE A 194 11.66 2.13 -12.49
N ALA A 195 10.60 1.83 -13.26
CA ALA A 195 10.07 0.47 -13.37
C ALA A 195 11.12 -0.56 -13.79
N ASP A 196 12.07 -0.17 -14.65
CA ASP A 196 13.21 -0.97 -15.10
C ASP A 196 14.12 -1.45 -13.96
N GLN A 197 14.11 -0.77 -12.81
CA GLN A 197 14.86 -1.17 -11.62
C GLN A 197 14.14 -2.26 -10.81
N ILE A 198 12.81 -2.34 -10.91
CA ILE A 198 11.98 -3.23 -10.07
C ILE A 198 11.28 -4.34 -10.86
N THR A 199 11.30 -4.31 -12.19
CA THR A 199 10.69 -5.34 -13.03
C THR A 199 11.37 -5.52 -14.38
N THR A 200 11.35 -6.76 -14.89
CA THR A 200 11.82 -7.14 -16.23
C THR A 200 10.75 -7.00 -17.31
N TYR A 201 9.54 -6.58 -16.97
CA TYR A 201 8.52 -6.26 -17.98
C TYR A 201 9.04 -5.19 -18.93
N ARG A 202 9.14 -5.52 -20.22
CA ARG A 202 9.47 -4.53 -21.24
C ARG A 202 8.31 -3.55 -21.35
N ARG A 203 8.59 -2.25 -21.31
CA ARG A 203 7.63 -1.22 -21.73
C ARG A 203 7.27 -1.49 -23.18
N SER A 204 6.11 -2.10 -23.44
CA SER A 204 5.54 -2.13 -24.78
C SER A 204 5.07 -0.72 -25.08
N TRP A 205 5.91 0.07 -25.73
CA TRP A 205 5.43 1.25 -26.43
C TRP A 205 4.50 0.74 -27.54
N SER A 206 3.18 0.91 -27.37
CA SER A 206 2.28 0.90 -28.51
C SER A 206 2.67 2.14 -29.34
N LEU A 207 3.49 1.93 -30.35
CA LEU A 207 3.68 2.87 -31.46
C LEU A 207 2.37 2.90 -32.25
N SER A 208 1.40 3.66 -31.76
CA SER A 208 0.16 3.98 -32.48
C SER A 208 0.07 5.48 -32.78
N ALA A 209 1.23 6.15 -32.91
CA ALA A 209 1.32 7.58 -33.24
C ALA A 209 2.42 7.86 -34.28
N LEU A 210 2.49 7.03 -35.33
CA LEU A 210 3.39 7.24 -36.47
C LEU A 210 2.72 6.82 -37.79
N PHE A 211 1.48 7.28 -38.02
CA PHE A 211 0.90 7.37 -39.35
C PHE A 211 -0.15 8.49 -39.38
N PHE A 212 0.32 9.73 -39.43
CA PHE A 212 -0.33 10.79 -40.22
C PHE A 212 0.78 11.73 -40.68
N GLY A 213 1.33 11.36 -41.83
CA GLY A 213 2.32 12.11 -42.57
C GLY A 213 2.15 11.78 -44.04
N ARG A 214 1.17 12.44 -44.66
CA ARG A 214 1.14 12.90 -46.05
C ARG A 214 -0.10 13.73 -46.28
#